data_AF-A0A9P6NPS7-F1
#
_entry.id   AF-A0A9P6NPS7-F1
#
_cell.length_a   1.000
_cell.length_b   1.000
_cell.length_c   1.000
_cell.angle_alpha   90.00
_cell.angle_beta   90.00
_cell.angle_gamma   90.00
#
_symmetry.space_group_name_H-M   'P 1'
#
loop_
_entity.id
_entity.type
_entity.pdbx_description
1 polymer ?
#
loop_
_entity_poly.entity_id
_entity_poly.type
_entity_poly.pdbx_seq_one_letter_code
_entity_poly.pdbx_strand_id
1 'polypeptide(L)'
;MATHLDPRLGLIPNAFCPRIVVFSSNEADEACRRNRLPDFAALLRPFQFIDKVTVRHSNYATIVRPSFPLSFLPADRLRAEVAETGREDDSVWLDRSINAILTPERLAAWLSESSYTPLPKTSGPFKLKYEQEWIDQGSGRSGESQVASAPWYIAFLNAVLGRRLPTVFDTTSHPLAALLVVSTNDPEPLNEFGTLYDASNKGGSGWPAVPWLDIEPVLRYYVLLHETSDEPDGGRGAAAELLEAVSRAYGIHCALVCVNSEKSDYLRRQRTLNTDPHFKYDHSGPAQQPTVDHWEPFKAEFGISSSSTEGGRFGELMASEDVLGLKVFLRDFTIKSLIPHMERCVQHWNESLAASRKGITGRLFSVGRKYFASTNKSSEAMSSSAYNPTMRWYPYQSTEFQTRRLADWAFILADYKLASQIYDYIRHDSQADKAWTYFVSATHMIGLCGLLQIGHRSVRFDPYAYLFEPTAQAQMGVFDTLRMTLIYNEVAKSIGDGYAMASALLRTAALVSTLPDVEDTKSLRWLYSSTMRWQRFCTRRQ
;
A
#
# COMPACT_ATOMS: atom_id res chain seq x y z
N MET A 1 6.07 3.90 -25.96
CA MET A 1 7.30 3.43 -25.28
C MET A 1 7.04 3.39 -23.78
N ALA A 2 6.42 2.30 -23.30
CA ALA A 2 6.24 2.04 -21.88
C ALA A 2 7.49 1.32 -21.39
N THR A 3 8.28 1.95 -20.53
CA THR A 3 9.39 1.27 -19.84
C THR A 3 8.78 0.21 -18.92
N HIS A 4 8.94 -1.06 -19.30
CA HIS A 4 8.66 -2.21 -18.43
C HIS A 4 9.49 -2.10 -17.16
N LEU A 5 8.93 -1.49 -16.12
CA LEU A 5 9.39 -1.67 -14.75
C LEU A 5 9.18 -3.14 -14.38
N ASP A 6 10.19 -3.78 -13.79
CA ASP A 6 10.08 -5.14 -13.25
C ASP A 6 8.83 -5.22 -12.36
N PRO A 7 7.84 -6.10 -12.64
CA PRO A 7 6.64 -6.24 -11.83
C PRO A 7 6.94 -6.55 -10.35
N ARG A 8 8.16 -7.00 -10.03
CA ARG A 8 8.62 -7.31 -8.67
C ARG A 8 9.10 -6.08 -7.89
N LEU A 9 9.58 -5.03 -8.56
CA LEU A 9 9.93 -3.74 -7.94
C LEU A 9 8.68 -2.96 -7.44
N GLY A 10 7.48 -3.34 -7.90
CA GLY A 10 6.19 -2.77 -7.47
C GLY A 10 5.61 -3.38 -6.19
N LEU A 11 6.17 -4.47 -5.65
CA LEU A 11 5.59 -5.22 -4.52
C LEU A 11 5.83 -4.56 -3.15
N ILE A 12 7.01 -3.96 -2.93
CA ILE A 12 7.35 -3.28 -1.66
C ILE A 12 6.59 -1.96 -1.50
N PRO A 13 6.46 -1.11 -2.55
CA PRO A 13 5.65 0.10 -2.45
C PRO A 13 4.20 -0.19 -2.04
N ASN A 14 3.59 -1.32 -2.46
CA ASN A 14 2.24 -1.71 -2.04
C ASN A 14 2.11 -2.00 -0.54
N ALA A 15 3.18 -2.49 0.09
CA ALA A 15 3.17 -2.83 1.51
C ALA A 15 3.10 -1.59 2.41
N PHE A 16 3.55 -0.43 1.92
CA PHE A 16 3.66 0.83 2.66
C PHE A 16 3.17 2.05 1.85
N CYS A 17 2.05 1.91 1.13
CA CYS A 17 1.46 3.03 0.39
C CYS A 17 0.48 3.85 1.25
N PRO A 18 0.28 5.16 0.98
CA PRO A 18 -0.77 5.93 1.61
C PRO A 18 -2.13 5.26 1.44
N ARG A 19 -2.89 5.17 2.53
CA ARG A 19 -4.29 4.74 2.49
C ARG A 19 -5.18 5.96 2.38
N ILE A 20 -6.02 5.98 1.36
CA ILE A 20 -6.98 7.02 1.05
C ILE A 20 -8.37 6.43 1.25
N VAL A 21 -9.10 6.99 2.20
CA VAL A 21 -10.45 6.55 2.50
C VAL A 21 -11.44 7.25 1.59
N VAL A 22 -12.43 6.54 1.09
CA VAL A 22 -13.43 7.07 0.17
C VAL A 22 -14.78 7.12 0.89
N PHE A 23 -15.32 8.33 0.98
CA PHE A 23 -16.69 8.63 1.38
C PHE A 23 -17.44 9.00 0.11
N SER A 24 -18.39 8.18 -0.32
CA SER A 24 -19.17 8.42 -1.55
C SER A 24 -20.63 8.70 -1.22
N SER A 25 -21.26 9.58 -1.99
CA SER A 25 -22.72 9.66 -2.05
C SER A 25 -23.29 8.41 -2.76
N ASN A 26 -24.56 8.11 -2.51
CA ASN A 26 -25.24 6.98 -3.14
C ASN A 26 -25.27 7.11 -4.68
N GLU A 27 -25.46 8.32 -5.20
CA GLU A 27 -25.48 8.58 -6.65
C GLU A 27 -24.08 8.47 -7.27
N ALA A 28 -23.02 8.80 -6.53
CA ALA A 28 -21.65 8.62 -7.01
C ALA A 28 -21.30 7.14 -7.18
N ASP A 29 -21.67 6.30 -6.20
CA ASP A 29 -21.47 4.86 -6.31
C ASP A 29 -22.43 4.22 -7.33
N GLU A 30 -23.63 4.76 -7.54
CA GLU A 30 -24.55 4.32 -8.60
C GLU A 30 -23.95 4.54 -10.00
N ALA A 31 -23.31 5.70 -10.23
CA ALA A 31 -22.61 5.97 -11.48
C ALA A 31 -21.47 4.96 -11.75
N CYS A 32 -20.82 4.46 -10.69
CA CYS A 32 -19.82 3.39 -10.78
C CYS A 32 -20.47 2.03 -11.05
N ARG A 33 -21.60 1.73 -10.41
CA ARG A 33 -22.36 0.47 -10.56
C ARG A 33 -22.91 0.26 -11.97
N ARG A 34 -23.21 1.32 -12.71
CA ARG A 34 -23.52 1.23 -14.16
C ARG A 34 -22.38 0.64 -15.00
N ASN A 35 -21.14 0.73 -14.53
CA ASN A 35 -19.96 0.09 -15.12
C ASN A 35 -19.59 -1.24 -14.47
N ARG A 36 -20.51 -1.83 -13.70
CA ARG A 36 -20.32 -3.08 -12.94
C ARG A 36 -19.23 -2.96 -11.86
N LEU A 37 -18.91 -1.74 -11.43
CA LEU A 37 -17.95 -1.48 -10.36
C LEU A 37 -18.73 -1.23 -9.06
N PRO A 38 -18.33 -1.82 -7.92
CA PRO A 38 -19.12 -1.73 -6.69
C PRO A 38 -19.22 -0.30 -6.13
N ASP A 39 -18.13 0.48 -6.24
CA ASP A 39 -17.99 1.81 -5.64
C ASP A 39 -16.93 2.65 -6.37
N PHE A 40 -16.78 3.92 -5.96
CA PHE A 40 -15.76 4.82 -6.50
C PHE A 40 -14.30 4.39 -6.19
N ALA A 41 -14.06 3.65 -5.10
CA ALA A 41 -12.71 3.15 -4.80
C ALA A 41 -12.27 2.10 -5.83
N ALA A 42 -13.20 1.23 -6.26
CA ALA A 42 -12.99 0.25 -7.32
C ALA A 42 -12.74 0.92 -8.68
N LEU A 43 -13.38 2.06 -8.96
CA LEU A 43 -13.12 2.86 -10.16
C LEU A 43 -11.65 3.28 -10.28
N LEU A 44 -11.02 3.70 -9.18
CA LEU A 44 -9.64 4.17 -9.14
C LEU A 44 -8.59 3.04 -9.11
N ARG A 45 -9.00 1.82 -8.76
CA ARG A 45 -8.11 0.68 -8.47
C ARG A 45 -7.03 0.41 -9.54
N PRO A 46 -7.32 0.45 -10.86
CA PRO A 46 -6.30 0.17 -11.88
C PRO A 46 -5.21 1.25 -12.01
N PHE A 47 -5.46 2.46 -11.50
CA PHE A 47 -4.64 3.65 -11.74
C PHE A 47 -3.89 4.12 -10.50
N GLN A 48 -3.80 3.26 -9.48
CA GLN A 48 -3.23 3.57 -8.18
C GLN A 48 -1.71 3.82 -8.16
N PHE A 49 -1.00 3.61 -9.26
CA PHE A 49 0.44 3.86 -9.36
C PHE A 49 0.71 5.14 -10.12
N ILE A 50 1.29 6.13 -9.46
CA ILE A 50 1.63 7.42 -10.06
C ILE A 50 3.10 7.45 -10.44
N ASP A 51 3.37 7.60 -11.73
CA ASP A 51 4.74 7.63 -12.24
C ASP A 51 5.45 8.95 -11.95
N LYS A 52 6.75 8.87 -11.66
CA LYS A 52 7.67 10.02 -11.54
C LYS A 52 7.13 11.11 -10.62
N VAL A 53 7.00 10.77 -9.34
CA VAL A 53 6.57 11.70 -8.28
C VAL A 53 7.80 12.30 -7.63
N THR A 54 7.83 13.63 -7.52
CA THR A 54 8.88 14.35 -6.81
C THR A 54 8.48 14.50 -5.36
N VAL A 55 9.39 14.18 -4.45
CA VAL A 55 9.18 14.29 -2.99
C VAL A 55 10.33 15.08 -2.39
N ARG A 56 10.00 16.02 -1.50
CA ARG A 56 10.96 16.80 -0.73
C ARG A 56 11.07 16.26 0.69
N HIS A 57 12.29 15.98 1.09
CA HIS A 57 12.64 15.46 2.41
C HIS A 57 12.68 16.58 3.45
N SER A 58 12.76 16.18 4.71
CA SER A 58 12.83 17.09 5.87
C SER A 58 14.06 18.00 5.89
N ASN A 59 15.14 17.60 5.20
CA ASN A 59 16.34 18.40 5.00
C ASN A 59 16.30 19.24 3.71
N TYR A 60 15.11 19.41 3.12
CA TYR A 60 14.85 20.08 1.84
C TYR A 60 15.50 19.43 0.61
N ALA A 61 16.11 18.24 0.74
CA ALA A 61 16.57 17.48 -0.41
C ALA A 61 15.38 16.97 -1.23
N THR A 62 15.53 16.87 -2.55
CA THR A 62 14.47 16.41 -3.44
C THR A 62 14.87 15.07 -4.07
N ILE A 63 13.96 14.10 -4.02
CA ILE A 63 14.09 12.83 -4.72
C ILE A 63 12.98 12.67 -5.75
N VAL A 64 13.25 11.91 -6.80
CA VAL A 64 12.23 11.49 -7.76
C VAL A 64 11.96 10.02 -7.56
N ARG A 65 10.73 9.69 -7.16
CA ARG A 65 10.26 8.31 -7.06
C ARG A 65 9.78 7.85 -8.43
N PRO A 66 10.29 6.74 -8.98
CA PRO A 66 9.87 6.24 -10.29
C PRO A 66 8.39 5.88 -10.31
N SER A 67 7.87 5.37 -9.20
CA SER A 67 6.45 5.10 -8.99
C SER A 67 6.07 5.36 -7.53
N PHE A 68 4.91 5.99 -7.34
CA PHE A 68 4.29 6.27 -6.04
C PHE A 68 2.92 5.58 -5.98
N PRO A 69 2.79 4.48 -5.22
CA PRO A 69 1.53 3.76 -5.09
C PRO A 69 0.56 4.48 -4.17
N LEU A 70 -0.73 4.24 -4.40
CA LEU A 70 -1.86 4.66 -3.58
C LEU A 70 -2.69 3.44 -3.22
N SER A 71 -3.49 3.50 -2.16
CA SER A 71 -4.48 2.48 -1.82
C SER A 71 -5.78 3.15 -1.45
N PHE A 72 -6.85 2.82 -2.16
CA PHE A 72 -8.19 3.34 -1.90
C PHE A 72 -9.01 2.33 -1.10
N LEU A 73 -9.80 2.83 -0.15
CA LEU A 73 -10.60 2.00 0.73
C LEU A 73 -11.92 2.70 1.06
N PRO A 74 -13.09 2.09 0.86
CA PRO A 74 -14.35 2.64 1.35
C PRO A 74 -14.34 2.81 2.87
N ALA A 75 -14.98 3.87 3.37
CA ALA A 75 -15.06 4.14 4.81
C ALA A 75 -15.65 2.98 5.62
N ASP A 76 -16.67 2.31 5.08
CA ASP A 76 -17.28 1.13 5.71
C ASP A 76 -16.31 -0.03 5.86
N ARG A 77 -15.46 -0.23 4.85
CA ARG A 77 -14.44 -1.27 4.89
C ARG A 77 -13.35 -0.96 5.92
N LEU A 78 -12.97 0.31 6.11
CA LEU A 78 -12.08 0.68 7.22
C LEU A 78 -12.68 0.30 8.57
N ARG A 79 -13.97 0.58 8.77
CA ARG A 79 -14.67 0.24 10.02
C ARG A 79 -14.73 -1.27 10.24
N ALA A 80 -14.96 -2.04 9.18
CA ALA A 80 -14.89 -3.50 9.23
C ALA A 80 -13.47 -4.00 9.59
N GLU A 81 -12.43 -3.49 8.93
CA GLU A 81 -11.03 -3.87 9.20
C GLU A 81 -10.60 -3.56 10.64
N VAL A 82 -10.98 -2.39 11.17
CA VAL A 82 -10.70 -2.05 12.58
C VAL A 82 -11.49 -2.94 13.54
N ALA A 83 -12.72 -3.32 13.19
CA ALA A 83 -13.51 -4.25 13.98
C ALA A 83 -12.96 -5.69 13.94
N GLU A 84 -12.31 -6.09 12.86
CA GLU A 84 -11.62 -7.40 12.72
C GLU A 84 -10.29 -7.45 13.46
N THR A 85 -9.65 -6.30 13.67
CA THR A 85 -8.34 -6.19 14.32
C THR A 85 -8.38 -6.81 15.72
N GLY A 86 -7.65 -7.90 15.91
CA GLY A 86 -7.57 -8.64 17.17
C GLY A 86 -8.70 -9.66 17.44
N ARG A 87 -9.60 -9.91 16.48
CA ARG A 87 -10.67 -10.92 16.61
C ARG A 87 -10.40 -12.25 15.91
N GLU A 88 -9.82 -12.21 14.70
CA GLU A 88 -9.48 -13.41 13.94
C GLU A 88 -8.04 -13.83 14.24
N ASP A 89 -7.83 -15.14 14.47
CA ASP A 89 -6.48 -15.71 14.54
C ASP A 89 -5.82 -15.58 13.16
N ASP A 90 -4.68 -14.90 13.13
CA ASP A 90 -3.88 -14.67 11.92
C ASP A 90 -3.52 -15.96 11.17
N SER A 91 -3.41 -17.09 11.88
CA SER A 91 -3.17 -18.41 11.26
C SER A 91 -4.38 -18.89 10.45
N VAL A 92 -5.59 -18.70 10.97
CA VAL A 92 -6.85 -19.07 10.31
C VAL A 92 -7.06 -18.23 9.04
N TRP A 93 -6.77 -16.93 9.12
CA TRP A 93 -6.82 -16.08 7.93
C TRP A 93 -5.81 -16.51 6.88
N LEU A 94 -4.57 -16.82 7.30
CA LEU A 94 -3.50 -17.21 6.41
C LEU A 94 -3.87 -18.50 5.67
N ASP A 95 -4.40 -19.49 6.38
CA ASP A 95 -4.88 -20.74 5.77
C ASP A 95 -6.03 -20.50 4.80
N ARG A 96 -7.04 -19.70 5.18
CA ARG A 96 -8.15 -19.35 4.28
C ARG A 96 -7.64 -18.67 3.01
N SER A 97 -6.71 -17.73 3.15
CA SER A 97 -6.15 -16.95 2.05
C SER A 97 -5.29 -17.80 1.13
N ILE A 98 -4.44 -18.66 1.70
CA ILE A 98 -3.64 -19.63 0.92
C ILE A 98 -4.57 -20.56 0.14
N ASN A 99 -5.63 -21.09 0.78
CA ASN A 99 -6.60 -21.98 0.12
C ASN A 99 -7.39 -21.27 -1.00
N ALA A 100 -7.70 -19.98 -0.83
CA ALA A 100 -8.34 -19.17 -1.88
C ALA A 100 -7.40 -18.86 -3.07
N ILE A 101 -6.09 -18.87 -2.85
CA ILE A 101 -5.08 -18.63 -3.89
C ILE A 101 -4.73 -19.92 -4.63
N LEU A 102 -4.50 -21.01 -3.88
CA LEU A 102 -4.05 -22.31 -4.38
C LEU A 102 -5.24 -23.21 -4.77
N THR A 103 -6.19 -22.68 -5.55
CA THR A 103 -7.28 -23.50 -6.07
C THR A 103 -6.78 -24.44 -7.18
N PRO A 104 -7.38 -25.64 -7.35
CA PRO A 104 -6.99 -26.57 -8.42
C PRO A 104 -7.03 -25.92 -9.81
N GLU A 105 -8.01 -25.06 -10.05
CA GLU A 105 -8.20 -24.32 -11.30
C GLU A 105 -7.06 -23.32 -11.57
N ARG A 106 -6.70 -22.50 -10.57
CA ARG A 106 -5.60 -21.53 -10.68
C ARG A 106 -4.25 -22.23 -10.84
N LEU A 107 -4.03 -23.31 -10.08
CA LEU A 107 -2.84 -24.13 -10.21
C LEU A 107 -2.73 -24.76 -11.61
N ALA A 108 -3.82 -25.32 -12.14
CA ALA A 108 -3.85 -25.88 -13.49
C ALA A 108 -3.58 -24.81 -14.56
N ALA A 109 -4.19 -23.62 -14.44
CA ALA A 109 -3.95 -22.49 -15.33
C ALA A 109 -2.48 -22.06 -15.31
N TRP A 110 -1.91 -21.81 -14.12
CA TRP A 110 -0.50 -21.43 -13.99
C TRP A 110 0.46 -22.51 -14.50
N LEU A 111 0.15 -23.78 -14.30
CA LEU A 111 0.96 -24.89 -14.82
C LEU A 111 0.88 -24.97 -16.36
N SER A 112 -0.25 -24.60 -16.96
CA SER A 112 -0.42 -24.59 -18.42
C SER A 112 0.25 -23.39 -19.09
N GLU A 113 0.28 -22.22 -18.43
CA GLU A 113 0.95 -21.00 -18.90
C GLU A 113 2.48 -21.05 -18.71
N SER A 114 2.94 -21.84 -17.73
CA SER A 114 4.35 -22.13 -17.52
C SER A 114 4.86 -22.99 -18.67
N SER A 115 5.36 -22.37 -19.74
CA SER A 115 6.09 -23.06 -20.81
C SER A 115 7.35 -23.71 -20.23
N TYR A 116 7.20 -24.91 -19.70
CA TYR A 116 8.30 -25.75 -19.26
C TYR A 116 9.12 -26.13 -20.49
N THR A 117 10.22 -25.42 -20.75
CA THR A 117 11.28 -25.97 -21.60
C THR A 117 11.98 -27.08 -20.82
N PRO A 118 11.92 -28.35 -21.27
CA PRO A 118 12.67 -29.41 -20.64
C PRO A 118 14.15 -29.05 -20.66
N LEU A 119 14.82 -29.15 -19.51
CA LEU A 119 16.28 -28.98 -19.46
C LEU A 119 16.92 -29.98 -20.44
N PRO A 120 17.90 -29.54 -21.27
CA PRO A 120 18.63 -30.47 -22.12
C PRO A 120 19.24 -31.56 -21.24
N LYS A 121 19.08 -32.82 -21.66
CA LYS A 121 19.66 -33.98 -20.97
C LYS A 121 21.17 -33.77 -20.89
N THR A 122 21.69 -33.49 -19.70
CA THR A 122 23.13 -33.33 -19.50
C THR A 122 23.78 -34.71 -19.50
N SER A 123 24.18 -35.18 -20.68
CA SER A 123 25.14 -36.27 -20.82
C SER A 123 26.55 -35.71 -20.66
N GLY A 124 27.06 -35.61 -19.43
CA GLY A 124 28.45 -35.23 -19.18
C GLY A 124 28.73 -34.80 -17.74
N PRO A 125 29.97 -34.99 -17.24
CA PRO A 125 30.35 -34.56 -15.90
C PRO A 125 30.33 -33.03 -15.85
N PHE A 126 29.59 -32.51 -14.87
CA PHE A 126 29.29 -31.09 -14.68
C PHE A 126 30.58 -30.26 -14.58
N LYS A 127 30.77 -29.27 -15.47
CA LYS A 127 31.71 -28.16 -15.29
C LYS A 127 30.94 -26.98 -14.70
N LEU A 128 31.23 -26.65 -13.45
CA LEU A 128 30.82 -25.42 -12.79
C LEU A 128 31.42 -24.20 -13.50
N LYS A 129 30.58 -23.26 -13.93
CA LYS A 129 31.01 -21.94 -14.44
C LYS A 129 31.13 -20.97 -13.26
N TYR A 130 32.24 -20.26 -13.18
CA TYR A 130 32.51 -19.25 -12.14
C TYR A 130 31.59 -18.03 -12.26
N GLU A 131 31.36 -17.34 -11.13
CA GLU A 131 30.45 -16.19 -10.94
C GLU A 131 30.59 -15.07 -11.99
N GLN A 132 31.78 -14.88 -12.58
CA GLN A 132 32.02 -13.86 -13.59
C GLN A 132 31.33 -14.15 -14.94
N GLU A 133 31.04 -15.41 -15.28
CA GLU A 133 30.40 -15.77 -16.55
C GLU A 133 28.86 -15.62 -16.55
N TRP A 134 28.25 -15.41 -15.39
CA TRP A 134 26.82 -15.09 -15.26
C TRP A 134 26.53 -13.61 -15.45
N ILE A 135 27.51 -12.76 -15.12
CA ILE A 135 27.42 -11.30 -15.27
C ILE A 135 27.64 -10.91 -16.75
N ASP A 136 28.50 -11.64 -17.47
CA ASP A 136 28.93 -11.26 -18.83
C ASP A 136 27.95 -11.65 -19.96
N GLN A 137 26.98 -12.54 -19.69
CA GLN A 137 25.95 -12.94 -20.68
C GLN A 137 24.83 -11.90 -20.88
N GLY A 138 24.88 -10.76 -20.19
CA GLY A 138 23.97 -9.62 -20.40
C GLY A 138 24.34 -8.71 -21.57
N SER A 139 25.51 -8.86 -22.21
CA SER A 139 25.98 -7.92 -23.23
C SER A 139 25.77 -8.35 -24.68
N GLY A 140 25.11 -9.47 -24.95
CA GLY A 140 24.93 -9.90 -26.34
C GLY A 140 23.99 -11.07 -26.55
N ARG A 141 22.67 -10.85 -26.40
CA ARG A 141 21.65 -11.50 -27.23
C ARG A 141 20.28 -10.86 -27.04
N SER A 142 19.68 -10.54 -28.17
CA SER A 142 18.39 -9.90 -28.37
C SER A 142 17.21 -10.63 -27.71
N GLY A 143 16.35 -9.88 -27.03
CA GLY A 143 14.91 -9.90 -27.33
C GLY A 143 13.99 -10.94 -26.69
N GLU A 144 14.40 -11.71 -25.68
CA GLU A 144 13.48 -12.60 -24.96
C GLU A 144 13.36 -12.22 -23.48
N SER A 145 12.20 -11.67 -23.12
CA SER A 145 11.78 -11.40 -21.74
C SER A 145 11.95 -12.67 -20.88
N GLN A 146 12.79 -12.61 -19.85
CA GLN A 146 12.84 -13.65 -18.82
C GLN A 146 11.46 -13.74 -18.14
N VAL A 147 10.70 -14.78 -18.49
CA VAL A 147 9.37 -15.07 -17.94
C VAL A 147 9.48 -15.25 -16.43
N ALA A 148 8.56 -14.61 -15.70
CA ALA A 148 8.54 -14.60 -14.24
C ALA A 148 8.38 -16.02 -13.67
N SER A 149 9.44 -16.51 -13.01
CA SER A 149 9.41 -17.69 -12.15
C SER A 149 8.32 -17.57 -11.07
N ALA A 150 7.36 -18.52 -11.04
CA ALA A 150 6.32 -18.77 -10.02
C ALA A 150 5.14 -17.75 -9.89
N PRO A 151 4.13 -17.81 -10.78
CA PRO A 151 2.89 -17.00 -10.68
C PRO A 151 2.14 -17.14 -9.35
N TRP A 152 2.09 -18.35 -8.78
CA TRP A 152 1.47 -18.63 -7.49
C TRP A 152 2.13 -17.86 -6.33
N TYR A 153 3.45 -17.67 -6.40
CA TYR A 153 4.21 -16.97 -5.38
C TYR A 153 3.93 -15.48 -5.43
N ILE A 154 3.77 -14.91 -6.64
CA ILE A 154 3.36 -13.52 -6.81
C ILE A 154 1.93 -13.30 -6.28
N ALA A 155 1.00 -14.22 -6.58
CA ALA A 155 -0.36 -14.15 -6.03
C ALA A 155 -0.37 -14.24 -4.49
N PHE A 156 0.44 -15.15 -3.92
CA PHE A 156 0.63 -15.26 -2.48
C PHE A 156 1.22 -13.99 -1.85
N LEU A 157 2.30 -13.45 -2.45
CA LEU A 157 2.90 -12.19 -2.02
C LEU A 157 1.89 -11.05 -2.07
N ASN A 158 1.11 -10.92 -3.14
CA ASN A 158 0.08 -9.88 -3.26
C ASN A 158 -0.98 -10.00 -2.16
N ALA A 159 -1.41 -11.21 -1.81
CA ALA A 159 -2.37 -11.41 -0.72
C ALA A 159 -1.78 -11.05 0.66
N VAL A 160 -0.56 -11.52 0.95
CA VAL A 160 0.11 -11.24 2.23
C VAL A 160 0.45 -9.74 2.37
N LEU A 161 1.04 -9.14 1.34
CA LEU A 161 1.43 -7.72 1.33
C LEU A 161 0.21 -6.79 1.22
N GLY A 162 -0.87 -7.24 0.59
CA GLY A 162 -2.13 -6.54 0.47
C GLY A 162 -2.97 -6.49 1.76
N ARG A 163 -2.83 -7.46 2.67
CA ARG A 163 -3.48 -7.41 4.00
C ARG A 163 -2.82 -6.33 4.86
N ARG A 164 -3.46 -5.17 4.93
CA ARG A 164 -2.97 -3.98 5.65
C ARG A 164 -4.00 -3.49 6.68
N LEU A 165 -4.35 -4.36 7.62
CA LEU A 165 -5.25 -3.97 8.71
C LEU A 165 -4.60 -2.83 9.52
N PRO A 166 -5.35 -1.78 9.90
CA PRO A 166 -4.84 -0.76 10.81
C PRO A 166 -4.43 -1.41 12.13
N THR A 167 -3.18 -1.21 12.55
CA THR A 167 -2.67 -1.74 13.81
C THR A 167 -2.55 -0.63 14.84
N VAL A 168 -2.38 -0.99 16.12
CA VAL A 168 -2.15 -0.02 17.19
C VAL A 168 -0.71 0.49 17.21
N PHE A 169 0.23 -0.31 16.70
CA PHE A 169 1.68 -0.13 16.91
C PHE A 169 2.44 0.45 15.72
N ASP A 170 1.81 0.47 14.55
CA ASP A 170 2.28 1.21 13.39
C ASP A 170 1.15 2.07 12.82
N THR A 171 1.49 3.20 12.24
CA THR A 171 0.56 4.08 11.53
C THR A 171 0.74 3.97 10.02
N THR A 172 1.50 2.99 9.53
CA THR A 172 1.73 2.82 8.09
C THR A 172 0.44 2.41 7.38
N SER A 173 -0.44 1.70 8.08
CA SER A 173 -1.75 1.26 7.58
C SER A 173 -2.92 2.14 8.05
N HIS A 174 -2.62 3.31 8.65
CA HIS A 174 -3.63 4.31 9.00
C HIS A 174 -4.00 5.17 7.77
N PRO A 175 -5.19 5.80 7.74
CA PRO A 175 -5.56 6.74 6.70
C PRO A 175 -4.66 7.99 6.68
N LEU A 176 -4.27 8.42 5.48
CA LEU A 176 -3.50 9.65 5.26
C LEU A 176 -4.33 10.73 4.56
N ALA A 177 -5.36 10.32 3.82
CA ALA A 177 -6.29 11.20 3.13
C ALA A 177 -7.70 10.59 3.07
N ALA A 178 -8.68 11.44 2.79
CA ALA A 178 -10.07 11.11 2.56
C ALA A 178 -10.55 11.78 1.26
N LEU A 179 -11.11 11.02 0.34
CA LEU A 179 -11.89 11.54 -0.79
C LEU A 179 -13.36 11.62 -0.38
N LEU A 180 -13.96 12.79 -0.52
CA LEU A 180 -15.38 13.00 -0.37
C LEU A 180 -15.94 13.12 -1.79
N VAL A 181 -16.74 12.17 -2.22
CA VAL A 181 -17.15 11.99 -3.62
C VAL A 181 -18.65 12.20 -3.70
N VAL A 182 -19.07 13.21 -4.46
CA VAL A 182 -20.48 13.54 -4.68
C VAL A 182 -20.74 13.62 -6.18
N SER A 183 -21.89 13.14 -6.62
CA SER A 183 -22.31 13.17 -8.01
C SER A 183 -22.95 14.50 -8.37
N THR A 184 -22.82 14.95 -9.62
CA THR A 184 -23.63 16.06 -10.15
C THR A 184 -25.11 15.71 -10.21
N ASN A 185 -25.46 14.43 -10.14
CA ASN A 185 -26.84 13.95 -10.15
C ASN A 185 -27.47 13.88 -8.75
N ASP A 186 -26.69 14.12 -7.68
CA ASP A 186 -27.26 14.27 -6.35
C ASP A 186 -28.24 15.46 -6.34
N PRO A 187 -29.42 15.36 -5.70
CA PRO A 187 -30.42 16.44 -5.72
C PRO A 187 -29.90 17.78 -5.20
N GLU A 188 -29.03 17.74 -4.19
CA GLU A 188 -28.38 18.92 -3.59
C GLU A 188 -26.88 18.64 -3.34
N PRO A 189 -26.01 18.72 -4.36
CA PRO A 189 -24.63 18.26 -4.25
C PRO A 189 -23.81 18.99 -3.17
N LEU A 190 -24.04 20.30 -2.99
CA LEU A 190 -23.34 21.09 -1.95
C LEU A 190 -23.73 20.67 -0.53
N ASN A 191 -25.00 20.29 -0.33
CA ASN A 191 -25.51 19.80 0.96
C ASN A 191 -24.95 18.40 1.24
N GLU A 192 -24.92 17.54 0.21
CA GLU A 192 -24.34 16.20 0.32
C GLU A 192 -22.85 16.24 0.68
N PHE A 193 -22.07 17.18 0.10
CA PHE A 193 -20.70 17.42 0.55
C PHE A 193 -20.61 17.82 2.04
N GLY A 194 -21.62 18.53 2.56
CA GLY A 194 -21.72 18.88 3.98
C GLY A 194 -21.92 17.63 4.85
N THR A 195 -22.83 16.75 4.44
CA THR A 195 -23.07 15.45 5.09
C THR A 195 -21.79 14.60 5.13
N LEU A 196 -21.09 14.47 3.99
CA LEU A 196 -19.84 13.72 3.93
C LEU A 196 -18.72 14.40 4.74
N TYR A 197 -18.69 15.73 4.78
CA TYR A 197 -17.74 16.48 5.61
C TYR A 197 -17.95 16.19 7.09
N ASP A 198 -19.18 16.24 7.57
CA ASP A 198 -19.53 15.93 8.97
C ASP A 198 -19.22 14.47 9.31
N ALA A 199 -19.54 13.52 8.42
CA ALA A 199 -19.19 12.11 8.60
C ALA A 199 -17.67 11.90 8.65
N SER A 200 -16.91 12.65 7.86
CA SER A 200 -15.45 12.60 7.82
C SER A 200 -14.77 13.47 8.89
N ASN A 201 -15.50 14.19 9.73
CA ASN A 201 -14.93 15.10 10.72
C ASN A 201 -14.50 14.38 12.01
N LYS A 202 -13.81 15.09 12.90
CA LYS A 202 -13.42 14.56 14.22
C LYS A 202 -14.68 14.27 15.04
N GLY A 203 -14.95 13.01 15.34
CA GLY A 203 -16.19 12.57 16.01
C GLY A 203 -17.35 12.27 15.05
N GLY A 204 -17.14 12.35 13.74
CA GLY A 204 -18.08 11.89 12.73
C GLY A 204 -18.27 10.37 12.75
N SER A 205 -19.41 9.91 12.26
CA SER A 205 -19.78 8.49 12.21
C SER A 205 -19.01 7.67 11.16
N GLY A 206 -18.29 8.37 10.27
CA GLY A 206 -17.56 7.78 9.15
C GLY A 206 -16.25 7.11 9.56
N TRP A 207 -15.69 7.44 10.72
CA TRP A 207 -14.43 6.87 11.20
C TRP A 207 -14.66 5.83 12.30
N PRO A 208 -13.76 4.84 12.44
CA PRO A 208 -13.72 3.98 13.62
C PRO A 208 -13.43 4.81 14.88
N ALA A 209 -14.28 4.68 15.91
CA ALA A 209 -14.13 5.39 17.18
C ALA A 209 -13.14 4.64 18.11
N VAL A 210 -11.85 4.71 17.80
CA VAL A 210 -10.78 4.05 18.58
C VAL A 210 -9.71 5.04 19.07
N PRO A 211 -9.13 4.85 20.27
CA PRO A 211 -8.24 5.83 20.90
C PRO A 211 -6.80 5.86 20.34
N TRP A 212 -6.46 4.96 19.43
CA TRP A 212 -5.15 4.80 18.82
C TRP A 212 -5.13 5.18 17.33
N LEU A 213 -6.23 5.68 16.77
CA LEU A 213 -6.33 6.15 15.39
C LEU A 213 -6.46 7.67 15.37
N ASP A 214 -5.49 8.38 14.79
CA ASP A 214 -5.59 9.82 14.60
C ASP A 214 -6.09 10.17 13.20
N ILE A 215 -7.25 10.83 13.14
CA ILE A 215 -7.89 11.30 11.90
C ILE A 215 -7.72 12.81 11.67
N GLU A 216 -7.15 13.52 12.64
CA GLU A 216 -6.93 14.97 12.55
C GLU A 216 -5.98 15.37 11.40
N PRO A 217 -4.86 14.67 11.15
CA PRO A 217 -3.95 15.03 10.06
C PRO A 217 -4.40 14.53 8.68
N VAL A 218 -5.57 13.91 8.55
CA VAL A 218 -6.06 13.36 7.29
C VAL A 218 -6.42 14.50 6.32
N LEU A 219 -5.83 14.48 5.13
CA LEU A 219 -6.18 15.41 4.05
C LEU A 219 -7.58 15.11 3.52
N ARG A 220 -8.50 16.08 3.55
CA ARG A 220 -9.81 15.96 2.90
C ARG A 220 -9.74 16.55 1.49
N TYR A 221 -10.21 15.79 0.50
CA TYR A 221 -10.21 16.18 -0.91
C TYR A 221 -11.59 15.92 -1.52
N TYR A 222 -12.16 16.93 -2.16
CA TYR A 222 -13.53 16.92 -2.66
C TYR A 222 -13.56 16.55 -4.13
N VAL A 223 -14.30 15.51 -4.49
CA VAL A 223 -14.40 15.03 -5.86
C VAL A 223 -15.84 15.17 -6.31
N LEU A 224 -16.06 16.01 -7.32
CA LEU A 224 -17.33 16.11 -8.01
C LEU A 224 -17.31 15.12 -9.18
N LEU A 225 -18.09 14.06 -9.09
CA LEU A 225 -18.24 13.06 -10.13
C LEU A 225 -19.36 13.49 -11.08
N HIS A 226 -19.03 13.69 -12.35
CA HIS A 226 -19.99 14.08 -13.36
C HIS A 226 -20.19 12.95 -14.36
N GLU A 227 -21.41 12.45 -14.42
CA GLU A 227 -21.82 11.54 -15.48
C GLU A 227 -22.14 12.34 -16.73
N THR A 228 -21.42 12.06 -17.82
CA THR A 228 -21.52 12.84 -19.05
C THR A 228 -22.93 12.73 -19.64
N SER A 229 -23.57 13.88 -19.84
CA SER A 229 -24.94 13.98 -20.34
C SER A 229 -25.01 13.97 -21.87
N ASP A 230 -26.23 14.01 -22.42
CA ASP A 230 -26.48 14.12 -23.86
C ASP A 230 -26.38 15.57 -24.38
N GLU A 231 -26.04 16.53 -23.52
CA GLU A 231 -25.81 17.92 -23.93
C GLU A 231 -24.59 18.05 -24.85
N PRO A 232 -24.50 19.08 -25.71
CA PRO A 232 -23.40 19.21 -26.68
C PRO A 232 -21.99 19.27 -26.06
N ASP A 233 -21.85 19.81 -24.85
CA ASP A 233 -20.60 19.81 -24.08
C ASP A 233 -20.54 18.66 -23.06
N GLY A 234 -21.54 17.78 -23.06
CA GLY A 234 -21.72 16.68 -22.13
C GLY A 234 -22.13 17.10 -20.72
N GLY A 235 -22.61 18.34 -20.49
CA GLY A 235 -22.97 18.88 -19.17
C GLY A 235 -21.78 19.44 -18.38
N ARG A 236 -20.61 19.52 -19.02
CA ARG A 236 -19.34 19.90 -18.36
C ARG A 236 -19.31 21.35 -17.90
N GLY A 237 -19.98 22.26 -18.60
CA GLY A 237 -20.06 23.67 -18.21
C GLY A 237 -20.74 23.84 -16.85
N ALA A 238 -21.93 23.27 -16.69
CA ALA A 238 -22.66 23.31 -15.41
C ALA A 238 -21.90 22.59 -14.29
N ALA A 239 -21.27 21.45 -14.59
CA ALA A 239 -20.43 20.74 -13.63
C ALA A 239 -19.20 21.56 -13.19
N ALA A 240 -18.60 22.34 -14.09
CA ALA A 240 -17.49 23.23 -13.76
C ALA A 240 -17.94 24.39 -12.86
N GLU A 241 -19.09 25.02 -13.12
CA GLU A 241 -19.65 26.05 -12.25
C GLU A 241 -19.95 25.52 -10.83
N LEU A 242 -20.49 24.30 -10.74
CA LEU A 242 -20.71 23.63 -9.46
C LEU A 242 -19.38 23.32 -8.75
N LEU A 243 -18.34 22.89 -9.47
CA LEU A 243 -17.00 22.70 -8.89
C LEU A 243 -16.45 24.02 -8.33
N GLU A 244 -16.64 25.14 -9.01
CA GLU A 244 -16.21 26.44 -8.47
C GLU A 244 -16.95 26.78 -7.17
N ALA A 245 -18.25 26.46 -7.07
CA ALA A 245 -19.01 26.62 -5.84
C ALA A 245 -18.48 25.73 -4.71
N VAL A 246 -18.16 24.47 -5.00
CA VAL A 246 -17.50 23.54 -4.07
C VAL A 246 -16.15 24.11 -3.62
N SER A 247 -15.36 24.65 -4.55
CA SER A 247 -14.06 25.23 -4.23
C SER A 247 -14.16 26.46 -3.33
N ARG A 248 -15.18 27.30 -3.55
CA ARG A 248 -15.47 28.45 -2.67
C ARG A 248 -15.90 28.02 -1.27
N ALA A 249 -16.66 26.94 -1.15
CA ALA A 249 -17.18 26.46 0.12
C ALA A 249 -16.15 25.67 0.95
N TYR A 250 -15.37 24.80 0.29
CA TYR A 250 -14.54 23.79 0.96
C TYR A 250 -13.02 23.93 0.67
N GLY A 251 -12.64 24.86 -0.20
CA GLY A 251 -11.24 25.18 -0.51
C GLY A 251 -10.72 24.56 -1.80
N ILE A 252 -9.40 24.68 -1.99
CA ILE A 252 -8.73 24.36 -3.27
C ILE A 252 -8.52 22.86 -3.53
N HIS A 253 -8.72 22.01 -2.53
CA HIS A 253 -8.52 20.58 -2.63
C HIS A 253 -9.74 19.91 -3.23
N CYS A 254 -10.04 20.24 -4.48
CA CYS A 254 -11.19 19.70 -5.21
C CYS A 254 -10.87 19.39 -6.67
N ALA A 255 -11.61 18.45 -7.26
CA ALA A 255 -11.54 18.12 -8.69
C ALA A 255 -12.89 17.70 -9.26
N LEU A 256 -13.07 17.95 -10.56
CA LEU A 256 -14.14 17.38 -11.38
C LEU A 256 -13.61 16.13 -12.09
N VAL A 257 -14.33 15.03 -11.97
CA VAL A 257 -14.05 13.77 -12.66
C VAL A 257 -15.24 13.46 -13.55
N CYS A 258 -15.04 13.44 -14.87
CA CYS A 258 -16.07 13.06 -15.82
C CYS A 258 -16.00 11.55 -16.12
N VAL A 259 -17.15 10.89 -16.17
CA VAL A 259 -17.28 9.47 -16.48
C VAL A 259 -18.43 9.21 -17.44
N ASN A 260 -18.48 7.98 -17.96
CA ASN A 260 -19.58 7.42 -18.74
C ASN A 260 -19.82 8.12 -20.09
N SER A 261 -18.76 8.67 -20.69
CA SER A 261 -18.81 9.41 -21.97
C SER A 261 -19.10 8.52 -23.18
N GLU A 262 -19.16 7.19 -23.04
CA GLU A 262 -19.54 6.29 -24.14
C GLU A 262 -21.05 6.21 -24.34
N LYS A 263 -21.85 6.68 -23.37
CA LYS A 263 -23.32 6.70 -23.43
C LYS A 263 -23.87 7.70 -24.46
N SER A 264 -23.16 8.80 -24.71
CA SER A 264 -23.60 9.86 -25.61
C SER A 264 -23.25 9.53 -27.07
N ASP A 265 -24.26 9.25 -27.88
CA ASP A 265 -24.13 9.03 -29.34
C ASP A 265 -23.45 10.21 -30.04
N TYR A 266 -23.74 11.43 -29.59
CA TYR A 266 -23.17 12.65 -30.14
C TYR A 266 -21.65 12.68 -29.92
N LEU A 267 -21.20 12.52 -28.67
CA LEU A 267 -19.78 12.53 -28.32
C LEU A 267 -19.04 11.38 -28.98
N ARG A 268 -19.66 10.20 -29.06
CA ARG A 268 -19.12 9.05 -29.78
C ARG A 268 -18.89 9.36 -31.26
N ARG A 269 -19.88 9.96 -31.95
CA ARG A 269 -19.74 10.36 -33.36
C ARG A 269 -18.69 11.45 -33.54
N GLN A 270 -18.65 12.43 -32.63
CA GLN A 270 -17.67 13.50 -32.65
C GLN A 270 -16.24 12.95 -32.54
N ARG A 271 -16.00 11.95 -31.67
CA ARG A 271 -14.71 11.25 -31.59
C ARG A 271 -14.31 10.59 -32.89
N THR A 272 -15.23 9.88 -33.53
CA THR A 272 -14.95 9.20 -34.81
C THR A 272 -14.55 10.20 -35.89
N LEU A 273 -15.26 11.32 -36.00
CA LEU A 273 -14.95 12.40 -36.94
C LEU A 273 -13.60 13.08 -36.64
N ASN A 274 -13.28 13.28 -35.36
CA ASN A 274 -12.01 13.88 -34.95
C ASN A 274 -10.80 12.96 -35.22
N THR A 275 -11.02 11.64 -35.21
CA THR A 275 -9.96 10.65 -35.41
C THR A 275 -9.70 10.36 -36.90
N ASP A 276 -10.76 10.37 -37.71
CA ASP A 276 -10.67 10.25 -39.16
C ASP A 276 -11.56 11.32 -39.84
N PRO A 277 -10.97 12.43 -40.32
CA PRO A 277 -11.69 13.49 -41.03
C PRO A 277 -12.37 13.02 -42.32
N HIS A 278 -11.98 11.86 -42.84
CA HIS A 278 -12.54 11.23 -44.03
C HIS A 278 -13.51 10.09 -43.71
N PHE A 279 -13.87 9.92 -42.44
CA PHE A 279 -14.81 8.91 -42.00
C PHE A 279 -16.14 9.02 -42.77
N LYS A 280 -16.40 8.04 -43.63
CA LYS A 280 -17.70 7.86 -44.27
C LYS A 280 -18.52 6.94 -43.38
N TYR A 281 -19.70 7.40 -43.01
CA TYR A 281 -20.65 6.63 -42.21
C TYR A 281 -21.12 5.43 -43.04
N ASP A 282 -20.56 4.25 -42.77
CA ASP A 282 -21.09 2.98 -43.26
C ASP A 282 -22.13 2.46 -42.24
N HIS A 283 -23.28 1.99 -42.72
CA HIS A 283 -24.32 1.40 -41.88
C HIS A 283 -23.93 -0.01 -41.38
N SER A 284 -22.83 -0.60 -41.87
CA SER A 284 -22.17 -1.69 -41.18
C SER A 284 -21.41 -1.12 -39.98
N GLY A 285 -21.93 -1.37 -38.77
CA GLY A 285 -21.46 -0.76 -37.52
C GLY A 285 -19.93 -0.74 -37.37
N PRO A 286 -19.36 0.33 -36.77
CA PRO A 286 -17.92 0.51 -36.72
C PRO A 286 -17.28 -0.70 -36.05
N ALA A 287 -16.20 -1.22 -36.65
CA ALA A 287 -15.32 -2.18 -36.00
C ALA A 287 -14.82 -1.54 -34.70
N GLN A 288 -15.40 -1.93 -33.56
CA GLN A 288 -14.98 -1.47 -32.25
C GLN A 288 -13.50 -1.79 -32.12
N GLN A 289 -12.66 -0.75 -31.96
CA GLN A 289 -11.30 -0.99 -31.49
C GLN A 289 -11.41 -1.80 -30.19
N PRO A 290 -10.57 -2.83 -29.99
CA PRO A 290 -10.58 -3.58 -28.75
C PRO A 290 -10.20 -2.62 -27.62
N THR A 291 -11.20 -2.14 -26.89
CA THR A 291 -10.98 -1.34 -25.68
C THR A 291 -10.18 -2.22 -24.72
N VAL A 292 -9.28 -1.68 -23.90
CA VAL A 292 -8.53 -2.49 -22.91
C VAL A 292 -9.29 -2.53 -21.59
N ASP A 293 -9.60 -3.71 -21.07
CA ASP A 293 -10.33 -3.81 -19.79
C ASP A 293 -9.32 -3.56 -18.66
N HIS A 294 -9.35 -2.36 -18.12
CA HIS A 294 -8.45 -1.97 -17.04
C HIS A 294 -8.82 -2.63 -15.70
N TRP A 295 -10.06 -3.09 -15.52
CA TRP A 295 -10.60 -3.59 -14.26
C TRP A 295 -10.66 -5.13 -14.18
N GLU A 296 -10.60 -5.83 -15.32
CA GLU A 296 -10.58 -7.29 -15.39
C GLU A 296 -9.60 -7.97 -14.40
N PRO A 297 -8.36 -7.48 -14.18
CA PRO A 297 -7.45 -8.07 -13.19
C PRO A 297 -7.95 -8.05 -11.74
N PHE A 298 -8.91 -7.17 -11.43
CA PHE A 298 -9.41 -6.92 -10.08
C PHE A 298 -10.80 -7.53 -9.83
N LYS A 299 -11.38 -8.24 -10.80
CA LYS A 299 -12.73 -8.83 -10.68
C LYS A 299 -12.94 -9.67 -9.42
N ALA A 300 -11.90 -10.39 -8.99
CA ALA A 300 -11.94 -11.21 -7.78
C ALA A 300 -12.02 -10.37 -6.50
N GLU A 301 -11.47 -9.16 -6.50
CA GLU A 301 -11.53 -8.23 -5.36
C GLU A 301 -12.93 -7.59 -5.21
N PHE A 302 -13.68 -7.49 -6.31
CA PHE A 302 -15.02 -6.89 -6.32
C PHE A 302 -16.13 -7.85 -5.86
N GLY A 303 -15.80 -9.10 -5.51
CA GLY A 303 -16.76 -10.08 -5.00
C GLY A 303 -17.79 -10.56 -6.05
N ILE A 304 -17.52 -10.32 -7.34
CA ILE A 304 -18.44 -10.68 -8.42
C ILE A 304 -18.18 -12.14 -8.78
N SER A 305 -19.12 -13.02 -8.42
CA SER A 305 -19.05 -14.44 -8.76
C SER A 305 -19.17 -14.63 -10.28
N SER A 306 -18.38 -15.54 -10.83
CA SER A 306 -18.38 -15.94 -12.25
C SER A 306 -19.68 -16.62 -12.72
N SER A 307 -20.74 -16.56 -11.91
CA SER A 307 -22.05 -17.17 -12.15
C SER A 307 -23.09 -16.20 -12.74
N SER A 308 -22.76 -14.92 -12.91
CA SER A 308 -23.63 -14.00 -13.64
C SER A 308 -23.37 -14.14 -15.14
N THR A 309 -24.29 -14.83 -15.81
CA THR A 309 -24.33 -15.11 -17.25
C THR A 309 -24.56 -13.86 -18.12
N GLU A 310 -24.37 -12.65 -17.58
CA GLU A 310 -24.48 -11.39 -18.32
C GLU A 310 -23.09 -10.95 -18.78
N GLY A 311 -22.69 -11.39 -19.99
CA GLY A 311 -21.36 -11.21 -20.58
C GLY A 311 -20.96 -9.78 -20.99
N GLY A 312 -21.27 -8.76 -20.19
CA GLY A 312 -20.77 -7.40 -20.39
C GLY A 312 -19.51 -7.11 -19.58
N ARG A 313 -18.86 -6.00 -19.91
CA ARG A 313 -17.50 -5.71 -19.52
C ARG A 313 -17.42 -4.65 -18.42
N PHE A 314 -16.38 -4.70 -17.58
CA PHE A 314 -16.13 -3.61 -16.64
C PHE A 314 -15.76 -2.33 -17.38
N GLY A 315 -16.32 -1.21 -16.91
CA GLY A 315 -16.02 0.08 -17.53
C GLY A 315 -16.54 0.23 -18.96
N GLU A 316 -17.55 -0.55 -19.37
CA GLU A 316 -18.09 -0.53 -20.74
C GLU A 316 -18.61 0.85 -21.17
N LEU A 317 -19.08 1.67 -20.23
CA LEU A 317 -19.53 3.03 -20.51
C LEU A 317 -18.40 4.06 -20.49
N MET A 318 -17.19 3.68 -20.09
CA MET A 318 -16.05 4.59 -20.01
C MET A 318 -15.29 4.68 -21.33
N ALA A 319 -15.20 5.89 -21.84
CA ALA A 319 -14.37 6.19 -23.00
C ALA A 319 -12.89 6.36 -22.61
N SER A 320 -12.01 6.40 -23.60
CA SER A 320 -10.57 6.60 -23.38
C SER A 320 -10.26 7.94 -22.70
N GLU A 321 -11.09 8.97 -22.94
CA GLU A 321 -10.96 10.28 -22.30
C GLU A 321 -11.33 10.23 -20.82
N ASP A 322 -12.31 9.42 -20.43
CA ASP A 322 -12.69 9.23 -19.01
C ASP A 322 -11.54 8.56 -18.25
N VAL A 323 -10.96 7.51 -18.83
CA VAL A 323 -9.77 6.82 -18.28
C VAL A 323 -8.58 7.77 -18.14
N LEU A 324 -8.34 8.61 -19.16
CA LEU A 324 -7.30 9.63 -19.08
C LEU A 324 -7.61 10.66 -17.99
N GLY A 325 -8.86 11.11 -17.89
CA GLY A 325 -9.35 12.02 -16.85
C GLY A 325 -9.09 11.48 -15.44
N LEU A 326 -9.38 10.20 -15.19
CA LEU A 326 -9.09 9.53 -13.92
C LEU A 326 -7.59 9.51 -13.60
N LYS A 327 -6.74 9.19 -14.59
CA LYS A 327 -5.27 9.20 -14.41
C LYS A 327 -4.74 10.60 -14.13
N VAL A 328 -5.24 11.61 -14.83
CA VAL A 328 -4.87 13.02 -14.61
C VAL A 328 -5.31 13.47 -13.23
N PHE A 329 -6.55 13.19 -12.84
CA PHE A 329 -7.07 13.46 -11.50
C PHE A 329 -6.17 12.86 -10.41
N LEU A 330 -5.85 11.57 -10.49
CA LEU A 330 -5.03 10.90 -9.47
C LEU A 330 -3.60 11.45 -9.41
N ARG A 331 -3.02 11.79 -10.57
CA ARG A 331 -1.71 12.45 -10.64
C ARG A 331 -1.77 13.82 -9.96
N ASP A 332 -2.79 14.61 -10.25
CA ASP A 332 -2.96 15.95 -9.69
C ASP A 332 -3.25 15.92 -8.19
N PHE A 333 -4.16 15.04 -7.74
CA PHE A 333 -4.40 14.78 -6.33
C PHE A 333 -3.09 14.45 -5.59
N THR A 334 -2.28 13.56 -6.17
CA THR A 334 -1.04 13.11 -5.55
C THR A 334 0.01 14.22 -5.48
N ILE A 335 0.30 14.87 -6.61
CA ILE A 335 1.41 15.82 -6.72
C ILE A 335 1.06 17.18 -6.14
N LYS A 336 -0.19 17.65 -6.30
CA LYS A 336 -0.60 19.00 -5.88
C LYS A 336 -1.15 19.04 -4.46
N SER A 337 -1.65 17.93 -3.93
CA SER A 337 -2.33 17.91 -2.62
C SER A 337 -1.71 16.91 -1.63
N LEU A 338 -1.70 15.62 -1.95
CA LEU A 338 -1.28 14.57 -0.99
C LEU A 338 0.19 14.72 -0.57
N ILE A 339 1.11 14.75 -1.53
CA ILE A 339 2.55 14.85 -1.23
C ILE A 339 2.86 16.16 -0.49
N PRO A 340 2.45 17.35 -0.98
CA PRO A 340 2.70 18.61 -0.27
C PRO A 340 2.07 18.67 1.14
N HIS A 341 0.95 17.99 1.36
CA HIS A 341 0.35 17.84 2.68
C HIS A 341 1.24 16.99 3.60
N MET A 342 1.63 15.80 3.14
CA MET A 342 2.51 14.90 3.90
C MET A 342 3.85 15.55 4.23
N GLU A 343 4.47 16.24 3.28
CA GLU A 343 5.73 16.97 3.49
C GLU A 343 5.61 18.02 4.60
N ARG A 344 4.53 18.83 4.57
CA ARG A 344 4.28 19.84 5.60
C ARG A 344 4.06 19.22 6.98
N CYS A 345 3.30 18.13 7.05
CA CYS A 345 3.09 17.41 8.29
C CYS A 345 4.39 16.84 8.88
N VAL A 346 5.20 16.15 8.06
CA VAL A 346 6.50 15.61 8.48
C VAL A 346 7.43 16.72 8.95
N GLN A 347 7.52 17.83 8.21
CA GLN A 347 8.34 18.98 8.59
C GLN A 347 7.90 19.55 9.94
N HIS A 348 6.60 19.82 10.09
CA HIS A 348 6.03 20.41 11.30
C HIS A 348 6.21 19.51 12.52
N TRP A 349 5.93 18.21 12.41
CA TRP A 349 6.11 17.28 13.52
C TRP A 349 7.57 17.09 13.89
N ASN A 350 8.48 17.07 12.91
CA ASN A 350 9.92 16.97 13.17
C ASN A 350 10.44 18.21 13.93
N GLU A 351 10.00 19.41 13.53
CA GLU A 351 10.32 20.66 14.23
C GLU A 351 9.73 20.67 15.66
N SER A 352 8.48 20.26 15.81
CA SER A 352 7.80 20.17 17.12
C SER A 352 8.51 19.20 18.06
N LEU A 353 8.88 18.01 17.56
CA LEU A 353 9.63 17.01 18.33
C LEU A 353 11.06 17.47 18.67
N ALA A 354 11.72 18.21 17.77
CA ALA A 354 13.03 18.79 18.05
C ALA A 354 12.93 19.93 19.09
N ALA A 355 11.88 20.75 19.02
CA ALA A 355 11.63 21.85 19.95
C ALA A 355 11.30 21.35 21.36
N SER A 356 10.45 20.33 21.48
CA SER A 356 10.14 19.70 22.78
C SER A 356 11.39 19.15 23.47
N ARG A 357 12.39 18.72 22.68
CA ARG A 357 13.69 18.23 23.17
C ARG A 357 14.72 19.34 23.47
N LYS A 358 14.60 20.53 22.87
CA LYS A 358 15.51 21.67 23.09
C LYS A 358 14.99 22.68 24.14
N GLY A 359 13.68 22.77 24.35
CA GLY A 359 13.03 23.89 25.04
C GLY A 359 13.09 23.93 26.56
N ILE A 360 13.62 22.91 27.24
CA ILE A 360 13.80 22.92 28.69
C ILE A 360 15.14 22.23 29.02
N THR A 361 16.24 22.98 28.96
CA THR A 361 17.54 22.66 29.61
C THR A 361 17.91 21.16 29.76
N GLY A 362 18.16 20.44 28.67
CA GLY A 362 19.07 19.27 28.63
C GLY A 362 18.87 18.06 29.56
N ARG A 363 17.79 17.97 30.34
CA ARG A 363 17.41 16.82 31.19
C ARG A 363 15.88 16.86 31.24
N LEU A 364 15.14 15.80 30.97
CA LEU A 364 14.48 15.03 32.03
C LEU A 364 13.63 13.86 31.47
N PHE A 365 14.08 13.14 30.45
CA PHE A 365 13.56 11.79 30.17
C PHE A 365 14.73 10.83 29.97
N SER A 366 14.76 9.79 30.81
CA SER A 366 15.57 8.56 30.80
C SER A 366 17.02 8.48 31.30
N VAL A 367 17.82 9.55 31.48
CA VAL A 367 19.22 9.38 31.96
C VAL A 367 19.56 10.27 33.16
N GLY A 368 19.47 9.72 34.39
CA GLY A 368 20.02 10.40 35.58
C GLY A 368 19.56 9.96 36.98
N ARG A 369 18.71 8.94 37.17
CA ARG A 369 18.26 8.54 38.53
C ARG A 369 19.07 7.37 39.12
N LYS A 370 20.37 7.57 39.36
CA LYS A 370 21.13 6.63 40.23
C LYS A 370 21.92 7.26 41.37
N TYR A 371 21.95 8.59 41.55
CA TYR A 371 22.85 9.19 42.55
C TYR A 371 22.27 10.29 43.46
N PHE A 372 20.94 10.48 43.52
CA PHE A 372 20.33 11.42 44.47
C PHE A 372 19.16 10.83 45.29
N ALA A 373 19.08 9.51 45.43
CA ALA A 373 18.11 8.86 46.29
C ALA A 373 18.72 8.61 47.67
N SER A 374 18.70 9.62 48.53
CA SER A 374 18.89 9.46 49.97
C SER A 374 17.67 10.02 50.70
N THR A 375 17.08 9.16 51.53
CA THR A 375 16.12 9.43 52.61
C THR A 375 14.62 9.40 52.25
N ASN A 376 14.03 8.24 52.56
CA ASN A 376 12.69 8.02 53.11
C ASN A 376 11.53 8.95 52.66
N LYS A 377 10.71 8.41 51.76
CA LYS A 377 9.24 8.33 51.93
C LYS A 377 8.66 7.35 50.91
N SER A 378 7.90 6.39 51.42
CA SER A 378 7.03 5.51 50.65
C SER A 378 5.92 6.32 49.99
N SER A 379 6.13 6.69 48.74
CA SER A 379 5.06 7.00 47.80
C SER A 379 5.55 6.56 46.42
N GLU A 380 4.87 5.57 45.84
CA GLU A 380 5.03 5.13 44.46
C GLU A 380 4.82 6.33 43.51
N ALA A 381 5.88 7.06 43.23
CA ALA A 381 5.91 8.04 42.16
C ALA A 381 6.15 7.29 40.85
N MET A 382 5.07 6.65 40.37
CA MET A 382 4.98 6.05 39.04
C MET A 382 5.23 7.15 37.99
N SER A 383 6.31 7.02 37.24
CA SER A 383 6.49 7.74 35.98
C SER A 383 5.39 7.24 35.05
N SER A 384 4.29 7.99 34.90
CA SER A 384 3.13 7.55 34.12
C SER A 384 3.46 7.60 32.62
N SER A 385 4.09 6.55 32.09
CA SER A 385 4.07 6.27 30.66
C SER A 385 2.63 6.34 30.16
N ALA A 386 2.42 6.94 28.98
CA ALA A 386 1.10 6.95 28.34
C ALA A 386 0.72 5.57 27.80
N TYR A 387 1.63 4.59 27.82
CA TYR A 387 1.37 3.24 27.37
C TYR A 387 0.31 2.58 28.26
N ASN A 388 -0.74 2.03 27.64
CA ASN A 388 -1.72 1.22 28.33
C ASN A 388 -1.27 -0.26 28.26
N PRO A 389 -0.72 -0.87 29.34
CA PRO A 389 -0.23 -2.25 29.28
C PRO A 389 -1.36 -3.27 29.14
N THR A 390 -2.57 -2.94 29.61
CA THR A 390 -3.74 -3.81 29.52
C THR A 390 -4.25 -3.89 28.08
N MET A 391 -4.34 -2.74 27.41
CA MET A 391 -4.85 -2.68 26.04
C MET A 391 -3.75 -2.68 24.96
N ARG A 392 -2.48 -2.60 25.36
CA ARG A 392 -1.27 -2.66 24.53
C ARG A 392 -1.16 -1.57 23.46
N TRP A 393 -1.57 -0.34 23.77
CA TRP A 393 -1.47 0.79 22.85
C TRP A 393 -1.10 2.11 23.53
N TYR A 394 -0.54 3.03 22.74
CA TYR A 394 -0.36 4.44 23.10
C TYR A 394 -1.54 5.28 22.57
N PRO A 395 -2.14 6.17 23.37
CA PRO A 395 -3.19 7.08 22.90
C PRO A 395 -2.68 7.94 21.74
N TYR A 396 -3.54 8.29 20.79
CA TYR A 396 -3.09 9.02 19.60
C TYR A 396 -2.52 10.42 19.90
N GLN A 397 -2.91 11.03 21.03
CA GLN A 397 -2.38 12.32 21.47
C GLN A 397 -1.02 12.22 22.18
N SER A 398 -0.57 11.00 22.50
CA SER A 398 0.71 10.78 23.19
C SER A 398 1.90 11.16 22.32
N THR A 399 3.02 11.53 22.95
CA THR A 399 4.24 11.89 22.21
C THR A 399 4.80 10.67 21.48
N GLU A 400 4.66 9.49 22.06
CA GLU A 400 5.11 8.21 21.53
C GLU A 400 4.37 7.88 20.23
N PHE A 401 3.05 8.02 20.21
CA PHE A 401 2.25 7.83 19.00
C PHE A 401 2.59 8.85 17.92
N GLN A 402 2.67 10.14 18.28
CA GLN A 402 3.02 11.20 17.33
C GLN A 402 4.42 11.00 16.73
N THR A 403 5.38 10.53 17.53
CA THR A 403 6.73 10.18 17.09
C THR A 403 6.67 9.00 16.13
N ARG A 404 5.85 7.98 16.41
CA ARG A 404 5.61 6.86 15.49
C ARG A 404 5.04 7.30 14.16
N ARG A 405 4.02 8.15 14.19
CA ARG A 405 3.41 8.70 12.98
C ARG A 405 4.41 9.48 12.12
N LEU A 406 5.26 10.30 12.74
CA LEU A 406 6.33 11.02 12.04
C LEU A 406 7.27 10.04 11.31
N ALA A 407 7.72 8.98 11.98
CA ALA A 407 8.60 7.98 11.37
C ALA A 407 7.94 7.28 10.17
N ASP A 408 6.69 6.84 10.35
CA ASP A 408 5.93 6.12 9.32
C ASP A 408 5.63 7.01 8.10
N TRP A 409 5.27 8.29 8.29
CA TRP A 409 5.06 9.22 7.17
C TRP A 409 6.36 9.55 6.46
N ALA A 410 7.47 9.75 7.19
CA ALA A 410 8.80 9.92 6.60
C ALA A 410 9.22 8.70 5.78
N PHE A 411 8.91 7.48 6.26
CA PHE A 411 9.18 6.24 5.54
C PHE A 411 8.39 6.16 4.22
N ILE A 412 7.10 6.50 4.23
CA ILE A 412 6.25 6.50 3.02
C ILE A 412 6.76 7.52 1.99
N LEU A 413 7.27 8.67 2.45
CA LEU A 413 7.93 9.68 1.60
C LEU A 413 9.35 9.29 1.15
N ALA A 414 9.85 8.13 1.58
CA ALA A 414 11.21 7.64 1.32
C ALA A 414 12.35 8.50 1.91
N ASP A 415 12.07 9.31 2.94
CA ASP A 415 13.08 9.90 3.81
C ASP A 415 13.55 8.87 4.86
N TYR A 416 14.13 7.76 4.37
CA TYR A 416 14.53 6.62 5.20
C TYR A 416 15.58 6.97 6.25
N LYS A 417 16.35 8.04 6.02
CA LYS A 417 17.33 8.54 6.99
C LYS A 417 16.62 9.15 8.19
N LEU A 418 15.67 10.06 7.97
CA LEU A 418 14.85 10.61 9.06
C LEU A 418 14.06 9.48 9.73
N ALA A 419 13.36 8.66 8.94
CA ALA A 419 12.54 7.57 9.47
C ALA A 419 13.33 6.66 10.42
N SER A 420 14.52 6.20 10.00
CA SER A 420 15.38 5.36 10.82
C SER A 420 15.80 6.03 12.14
N GLN A 421 16.07 7.34 12.14
CA GLN A 421 16.43 8.07 13.36
C GLN A 421 15.24 8.17 14.33
N ILE A 422 14.05 8.43 13.80
CA ILE A 422 12.84 8.53 14.62
C ILE A 422 12.39 7.15 15.15
N TYR A 423 12.52 6.08 14.35
CA TYR A 423 12.29 4.72 14.83
C TYR A 423 13.23 4.32 15.96
N ASP A 424 14.48 4.78 15.95
CA ASP A 424 15.42 4.48 17.04
C ASP A 424 14.99 5.13 18.37
N TYR A 425 14.42 6.34 18.32
CA TYR A 425 13.81 6.94 19.50
C TYR A 425 12.64 6.12 20.04
N ILE A 426 11.73 5.71 19.16
CA ILE A 426 10.56 4.90 19.54
C ILE A 426 11.02 3.57 20.14
N ARG A 427 12.07 2.95 19.57
CA ARG A 427 12.65 1.72 20.08
C ARG A 427 13.11 1.88 21.53
N HIS A 428 13.82 2.95 21.85
CA HIS A 428 14.26 3.19 23.24
C HIS A 428 13.10 3.49 24.20
N ASP A 429 12.15 4.33 23.80
CA ASP A 429 11.01 4.72 24.65
C ASP A 429 10.09 3.50 24.91
N SER A 430 9.75 2.75 23.87
CA SER A 430 8.93 1.54 23.99
C SER A 430 9.61 0.42 24.78
N GLN A 431 10.93 0.30 24.74
CA GLN A 431 11.67 -0.64 25.59
C GLN A 431 11.55 -0.26 27.07
N ALA A 432 11.66 1.03 27.40
CA ALA A 432 11.51 1.51 28.77
C ALA A 432 10.10 1.24 29.32
N ASP A 433 9.08 1.40 28.46
CA ASP A 433 7.67 1.17 28.79
C ASP A 433 7.25 -0.30 28.75
N LYS A 434 8.15 -1.21 28.32
CA LYS A 434 7.86 -2.62 28.04
C LYS A 434 6.74 -2.79 27.00
N ALA A 435 6.61 -1.83 26.08
CA ALA A 435 5.69 -1.86 24.95
C ALA A 435 6.30 -2.67 23.79
N TRP A 436 6.45 -3.98 24.01
CA TRP A 436 7.26 -4.84 23.12
C TRP A 436 6.83 -4.81 21.66
N THR A 437 5.54 -4.79 21.33
CA THR A 437 5.09 -4.77 19.93
C THR A 437 5.57 -3.52 19.18
N TYR A 438 5.61 -2.36 19.86
CA TYR A 438 6.18 -1.12 19.30
C TYR A 438 7.70 -1.22 19.14
N PHE A 439 8.39 -1.77 20.15
CA PHE A 439 9.85 -2.00 20.11
C PHE A 439 10.25 -2.85 18.91
N VAL A 440 9.53 -3.96 18.69
CA VAL A 440 9.78 -4.90 17.61
C VAL A 440 9.52 -4.26 16.25
N SER A 441 8.33 -3.66 16.08
CA SER A 441 7.97 -2.98 14.84
C SER A 441 8.98 -1.88 14.49
N ALA A 442 9.38 -1.05 15.45
CA ALA A 442 10.40 -0.02 15.24
C ALA A 442 11.75 -0.64 14.85
N THR A 443 12.17 -1.73 15.50
CA THR A 443 13.41 -2.44 15.17
C THR A 443 13.42 -2.96 13.74
N HIS A 444 12.32 -3.58 13.29
CA HIS A 444 12.18 -4.01 11.89
C HIS A 444 12.20 -2.84 10.92
N MET A 445 11.55 -1.72 11.25
CA MET A 445 11.57 -0.57 10.35
C MET A 445 12.96 0.09 10.26
N ILE A 446 13.76 0.09 11.33
CA ILE A 446 15.19 0.52 11.28
C ILE A 446 15.97 -0.37 10.31
N GLY A 447 15.83 -1.69 10.45
CA GLY A 447 16.50 -2.65 9.58
C GLY A 447 16.13 -2.47 8.11
N LEU A 448 14.82 -2.29 7.84
CA LEU A 448 14.30 -2.05 6.50
C LEU A 448 14.78 -0.71 5.92
N CYS A 449 14.78 0.37 6.71
CA CYS A 449 15.33 1.65 6.30
C CYS A 449 16.81 1.53 5.89
N GLY A 450 17.59 0.78 6.67
CA GLY A 450 18.99 0.51 6.37
C GLY A 450 19.14 -0.24 5.04
N LEU A 451 18.35 -1.30 4.85
CA LEU A 451 18.35 -2.12 3.62
C LEU A 451 18.02 -1.29 2.37
N LEU A 452 17.00 -0.43 2.44
CA LEU A 452 16.61 0.48 1.35
C LEU A 452 17.66 1.57 1.07
N GLN A 453 18.57 1.82 2.02
CA GLN A 453 19.69 2.76 1.86
C GLN A 453 21.00 2.08 1.38
N ILE A 454 21.11 0.74 1.41
CA ILE A 454 22.34 0.01 0.99
C ILE A 454 22.67 0.28 -0.48
N GLY A 455 21.68 0.52 -1.34
CA GLY A 455 21.90 0.95 -2.73
C GLY A 455 22.81 2.19 -2.87
N HIS A 456 23.05 2.93 -1.79
CA HIS A 456 23.92 4.11 -1.72
C HIS A 456 25.19 3.95 -0.86
N ARG A 457 25.51 2.78 -0.28
CA ARG A 457 26.66 2.62 0.65
C ARG A 457 27.43 1.29 0.52
N SER A 458 28.76 1.38 0.63
CA SER A 458 29.74 0.27 0.66
C SER A 458 29.90 -0.43 2.03
N VAL A 459 29.02 -0.18 3.01
CA VAL A 459 29.20 -0.68 4.39
C VAL A 459 28.46 -2.00 4.57
N ARG A 460 29.11 -3.00 5.21
CA ARG A 460 28.46 -4.24 5.66
C ARG A 460 27.38 -3.90 6.70
N PHE A 461 26.12 -3.80 6.26
CA PHE A 461 24.95 -3.72 7.11
C PHE A 461 24.28 -5.09 7.15
N ASP A 462 24.05 -5.64 8.34
CA ASP A 462 23.30 -6.89 8.49
C ASP A 462 21.83 -6.56 8.80
N PRO A 463 20.93 -6.54 7.80
CA PRO A 463 19.51 -6.26 8.02
C PRO A 463 18.84 -7.33 8.90
N TYR A 464 19.40 -8.54 8.96
CA TYR A 464 18.79 -9.67 9.67
C TYR A 464 19.00 -9.64 11.18
N ALA A 465 20.01 -8.90 11.65
CA ALA A 465 20.16 -8.60 13.06
C ALA A 465 18.94 -7.85 13.63
N TYR A 466 18.26 -7.06 12.79
CA TYR A 466 17.03 -6.36 13.14
C TYR A 466 15.79 -7.25 12.97
N LEU A 467 15.71 -8.03 11.88
CA LEU A 467 14.57 -8.91 11.61
C LEU A 467 14.41 -10.02 12.66
N PHE A 468 15.54 -10.62 13.08
CA PHE A 468 15.57 -11.76 14.00
C PHE A 468 16.13 -11.41 15.38
N GLU A 469 15.93 -10.17 15.81
CA GLU A 469 16.27 -9.76 17.17
C GLU A 469 15.56 -10.69 18.19
N PRO A 470 16.26 -11.27 19.18
CA PRO A 470 15.68 -12.31 20.05
C PRO A 470 14.46 -11.87 20.85
N THR A 471 14.41 -10.62 21.33
CA THR A 471 13.22 -10.10 22.03
C THR A 471 12.04 -9.88 21.09
N ALA A 472 12.30 -9.69 19.79
CA ALA A 472 11.28 -9.56 18.77
C ALA A 472 10.54 -10.83 18.41
N GLN A 473 11.24 -11.97 18.40
CA GLN A 473 10.65 -13.24 18.01
C GLN A 473 9.59 -13.76 18.98
N ALA A 474 9.67 -13.41 20.26
CA ALA A 474 8.74 -13.90 21.28
C ALA A 474 7.45 -13.06 21.40
N GLN A 475 7.40 -11.87 20.79
CA GLN A 475 6.38 -10.85 21.08
C GLN A 475 5.48 -10.49 19.89
N MET A 476 5.78 -10.99 18.68
CA MET A 476 5.07 -10.64 17.45
C MET A 476 4.26 -11.82 16.91
N GLY A 477 3.14 -11.53 16.26
CA GLY A 477 2.30 -12.53 15.60
C GLY A 477 3.04 -13.26 14.48
N VAL A 478 2.62 -14.50 14.21
CA VAL A 478 3.19 -15.34 13.14
C VAL A 478 3.04 -14.67 11.78
N PHE A 479 1.88 -14.05 11.53
CA PHE A 479 1.60 -13.36 10.27
C PHE A 479 2.47 -12.12 10.07
N ASP A 480 2.58 -11.24 11.07
CA ASP A 480 3.45 -10.06 10.99
C ASP A 480 4.90 -10.45 10.72
N THR A 481 5.36 -11.56 11.32
CA THR A 481 6.73 -12.07 11.16
C THR A 481 6.95 -12.58 9.74
N LEU A 482 5.98 -13.31 9.20
CA LEU A 482 5.98 -13.77 7.82
C LEU A 482 5.96 -12.58 6.85
N ARG A 483 5.06 -11.61 7.07
CA ARG A 483 4.91 -10.41 6.25
C ARG A 483 6.23 -9.62 6.21
N MET A 484 6.83 -9.32 7.36
CA MET A 484 8.10 -8.59 7.43
C MET A 484 9.25 -9.37 6.81
N THR A 485 9.30 -10.70 7.00
CA THR A 485 10.30 -11.54 6.32
C THR A 485 10.19 -11.43 4.81
N LEU A 486 8.98 -11.53 4.27
CA LEU A 486 8.73 -11.45 2.83
C LEU A 486 9.10 -10.07 2.29
N ILE A 487 8.79 -9.00 3.02
CA ILE A 487 9.21 -7.63 2.67
C ILE A 487 10.74 -7.54 2.59
N TYR A 488 11.45 -7.98 3.63
CA TYR A 488 12.92 -7.98 3.65
C TYR A 488 13.51 -8.80 2.51
N ASN A 489 12.91 -9.95 2.21
CA ASN A 489 13.32 -10.81 1.10
C ASN A 489 13.14 -10.14 -0.26
N GLU A 490 12.00 -9.49 -0.51
CA GLU A 490 11.77 -8.77 -1.77
C GLU A 490 12.67 -7.55 -1.92
N VAL A 491 13.00 -6.86 -0.82
CA VAL A 491 13.97 -5.75 -0.85
C VAL A 491 15.39 -6.27 -1.09
N ALA A 492 15.79 -7.36 -0.43
CA ALA A 492 17.09 -7.99 -0.65
C ALA A 492 17.25 -8.48 -2.11
N LYS A 493 16.16 -9.01 -2.70
CA LYS A 493 16.11 -9.36 -4.12
C LYS A 493 16.31 -8.16 -5.02
N SER A 494 15.65 -7.04 -4.73
CA SER A 494 15.73 -5.84 -5.58
C SER A 494 17.10 -5.18 -5.58
N ILE A 495 17.88 -5.34 -4.48
CA ILE A 495 19.26 -4.87 -4.40
C ILE A 495 20.31 -5.90 -4.88
N GLY A 496 19.89 -7.12 -5.23
CA GLY A 496 20.79 -8.18 -5.74
C GLY A 496 21.61 -8.91 -4.68
N ASP A 497 21.23 -8.86 -3.39
CA ASP A 497 21.94 -9.56 -2.31
C ASP A 497 21.40 -10.99 -2.12
N GLY A 498 22.03 -11.95 -2.82
CA GLY A 498 21.64 -13.36 -2.79
C GLY A 498 21.85 -14.06 -1.44
N TYR A 499 22.85 -13.63 -0.66
CA TYR A 499 23.12 -14.21 0.67
C TYR A 499 22.05 -13.78 1.67
N ALA A 500 21.70 -12.50 1.64
CA ALA A 500 20.61 -11.94 2.41
C ALA A 500 19.29 -12.68 2.13
N MET A 501 18.95 -12.83 0.85
CA MET A 501 17.74 -13.53 0.38
C MET A 501 17.58 -14.93 1.00
N ALA A 502 18.64 -15.75 0.98
CA ALA A 502 18.60 -17.11 1.51
C ALA A 502 18.52 -17.15 3.04
N SER A 503 19.26 -16.26 3.73
CA SER A 503 19.31 -16.21 5.19
C SER A 503 17.95 -15.86 5.83
N ALA A 504 17.21 -14.92 5.22
CA ALA A 504 15.89 -14.51 5.68
C ALA A 504 14.90 -15.69 5.73
N LEU A 505 14.76 -16.37 4.59
CA LEU A 505 13.78 -17.44 4.41
C LEU A 505 14.11 -18.65 5.27
N LEU A 506 15.40 -18.99 5.41
CA LEU A 506 15.86 -20.11 6.24
C LEU A 506 15.58 -19.90 7.72
N ARG A 507 15.78 -18.68 8.23
CA ARG A 507 15.57 -18.35 9.65
C ARG A 507 14.08 -18.29 10.00
N THR A 508 13.25 -17.74 9.13
CA THR A 508 11.79 -17.75 9.33
C THR A 508 11.22 -19.16 9.24
N ALA A 509 11.73 -20.00 8.34
CA ALA A 509 11.40 -21.41 8.29
C ALA A 509 11.76 -22.16 9.59
N ALA A 510 12.94 -21.91 10.15
CA ALA A 510 13.36 -22.48 11.42
C ALA A 510 12.44 -22.01 12.57
N LEU A 511 12.06 -20.73 12.60
CA LEU A 511 11.18 -20.16 13.61
C LEU A 511 9.78 -20.80 13.61
N VAL A 512 9.21 -20.98 12.42
CA VAL A 512 7.91 -21.66 12.24
C VAL A 512 7.96 -23.11 12.72
N SER A 513 9.11 -23.79 12.58
CA SER A 513 9.28 -25.18 13.02
C SER A 513 9.41 -25.36 14.54
N THR A 514 9.67 -24.27 15.28
CA THR A 514 9.87 -24.30 16.74
C THR A 514 8.65 -23.89 17.58
N LEU A 515 7.53 -23.52 16.96
CA LEU A 515 6.31 -23.14 17.68
C LEU A 515 5.67 -24.40 18.33
N PRO A 516 5.41 -24.41 19.67
CA PRO A 516 5.11 -25.64 20.41
C PRO A 516 3.75 -26.28 20.11
N ASP A 517 2.86 -25.58 19.41
CA ASP A 517 1.44 -25.91 19.40
C ASP A 517 0.82 -25.62 18.03
N VAL A 518 1.09 -26.44 17.02
CA VAL A 518 0.43 -26.24 15.71
C VAL A 518 0.27 -27.52 14.90
N GLU A 519 -0.78 -28.30 15.21
CA GLU A 519 -1.34 -29.30 14.29
C GLU A 519 -1.90 -28.66 13.00
N ASP A 520 -2.16 -27.35 13.00
CA ASP A 520 -2.73 -26.57 11.88
C ASP A 520 -1.70 -25.95 10.89
N THR A 521 -0.39 -26.14 11.08
CA THR A 521 0.65 -25.54 10.18
C THR A 521 0.91 -26.32 8.89
N LYS A 522 -0.05 -27.05 8.34
CA LYS A 522 0.17 -27.80 7.08
C LYS A 522 0.59 -26.87 5.94
N SER A 523 0.01 -25.67 5.86
CA SER A 523 0.31 -24.65 4.85
C SER A 523 1.70 -24.05 5.00
N LEU A 524 2.13 -23.79 6.24
CA LEU A 524 3.46 -23.26 6.55
C LEU A 524 4.57 -24.31 6.38
N ARG A 525 4.30 -25.58 6.72
CA ARG A 525 5.18 -26.73 6.38
C ARG A 525 5.23 -26.98 4.86
N TRP A 526 4.14 -26.75 4.14
CA TRP A 526 4.10 -26.85 2.68
C TRP A 526 4.92 -25.74 2.03
N LEU A 527 4.75 -24.48 2.47
CA LEU A 527 5.60 -23.34 2.09
C LEU A 527 7.07 -23.69 2.36
N TYR A 528 7.41 -24.14 3.57
CA TYR A 528 8.74 -24.63 3.92
C TYR A 528 9.26 -25.71 2.97
N SER A 529 8.45 -26.74 2.67
CA SER A 529 8.85 -27.83 1.76
C SER A 529 9.04 -27.35 0.32
N SER A 530 8.29 -26.34 -0.10
CA SER A 530 8.33 -25.75 -1.44
C SER A 530 9.53 -24.81 -1.58
N THR A 531 9.80 -23.99 -0.56
CA THR A 531 11.00 -23.13 -0.49
C THR A 531 12.27 -23.97 -0.36
N MET A 532 12.25 -25.07 0.40
CA MET A 532 13.36 -26.05 0.47
C MET A 532 13.55 -26.82 -0.84
N ARG A 533 12.49 -27.16 -1.58
CA ARG A 533 12.60 -27.73 -2.93
C ARG A 533 13.20 -26.72 -3.91
N TRP A 534 12.79 -25.46 -3.82
CA TRP A 534 13.34 -24.36 -4.62
C TRP A 534 14.79 -24.08 -4.26
N GLN A 535 15.15 -24.09 -2.98
CA GLN A 535 16.54 -24.01 -2.53
C GLN A 535 17.35 -25.20 -3.01
N ARG A 536 16.88 -26.45 -2.89
CA ARG A 536 17.55 -27.63 -3.46
C ARG A 536 17.71 -27.55 -4.98
N PHE A 537 16.78 -26.87 -5.66
CA PHE A 537 16.89 -26.56 -7.08
C PHE A 537 17.98 -25.50 -7.35
N CYS A 538 18.15 -24.52 -6.48
CA CYS A 538 19.20 -23.50 -6.54
C CYS A 538 20.58 -24.00 -6.07
N THR A 539 20.68 -24.83 -5.03
CA THR A 539 21.93 -25.39 -4.47
C THR A 539 22.41 -26.64 -5.18
N ARG A 540 21.57 -27.35 -5.96
CA ARG A 540 22.04 -28.34 -6.95
C ARG A 540 22.59 -27.68 -8.23
N ARG A 541 22.51 -26.34 -8.32
CA ARG A 541 23.07 -25.50 -9.38
C ARG A 541 24.28 -24.66 -8.92
N GLN A 542 24.67 -24.78 -7.65
CA GLN A 542 26.03 -24.55 -7.15
C GLN A 542 26.74 -25.91 -7.09
#